data_AF-A0A847RS60-F1
#
_entry.id   AF-A0A847RS60-F1
#
_cell.length_a   1.000
_cell.length_b   1.000
_cell.length_c   1.000
_cell.angle_alpha   90.00
_cell.angle_beta   90.00
_cell.angle_gamma   90.00
#
_symmetry.space_group_name_H-M   'P 1'
#
loop_
_entity.id
_entity.type
_entity.pdbx_description
1 polymer ?
#
loop_
_entity_poly.entity_id
_entity_poly.type
_entity_poly.pdbx_seq_one_letter_code
_entity_poly.pdbx_strand_id
1 'polypeptide(L)'
;MLKTILHEYLETSCATVVTAFEQLPHPARRQHAIHQLRVGSKKIRALLAVAKEIPGYHLKTRSYLSTLRLLQDIGGISRDTRLQEQFLTHHEKTIGWRFSVAHLLLKTRSATADNALTATMERLSIKKLSRLEDAFKEAIADIDETAAIDAIIAHVATMYNETKLPESNAPASSWHDLRKRMKRLYYQLGIVTQLPHHTQQHQEQLQHSKKAGELLGQWHDASELLVFIKNTATHIRKEKIMLPEEVPQLIKLLQRETKEKLAESAKHLRDLGIF
;
A
#
# COMPACT_ATOMS: atom_id res chain seq x y z
N MET A 1 -6.54 -9.12 -28.09
CA MET A 1 -7.25 -8.22 -27.15
C MET A 1 -6.56 -8.15 -25.80
N LEU A 2 -6.09 -9.29 -25.25
CA LEU A 2 -5.33 -9.31 -23.99
C LEU A 2 -4.14 -8.35 -24.01
N LYS A 3 -3.31 -8.42 -25.07
CA LYS A 3 -2.07 -7.64 -25.17
C LYS A 3 -2.33 -6.14 -25.07
N THR A 4 -3.38 -5.66 -25.72
CA THR A 4 -3.84 -4.26 -25.65
C THR A 4 -4.24 -3.87 -24.23
N ILE A 5 -5.07 -4.67 -23.55
CA ILE A 5 -5.50 -4.38 -22.17
C ILE A 5 -4.32 -4.28 -21.22
N LEU A 6 -3.40 -5.26 -21.26
CA LEU A 6 -2.24 -5.27 -20.38
C LEU A 6 -1.29 -4.10 -20.66
N HIS A 7 -1.10 -3.75 -21.94
CA HIS A 7 -0.31 -2.60 -22.36
C HIS A 7 -0.90 -1.28 -21.86
N GLU A 8 -2.18 -1.01 -22.15
CA GLU A 8 -2.87 0.21 -21.73
C GLU A 8 -2.91 0.37 -20.20
N TYR A 9 -3.08 -0.74 -19.47
CA TYR A 9 -3.00 -0.74 -18.01
C TYR A 9 -1.61 -0.31 -17.51
N LEU A 10 -0.56 -0.84 -18.13
CA LEU A 10 0.83 -0.51 -17.78
C LEU A 10 1.15 0.94 -18.13
N GLU A 11 0.85 1.36 -19.36
CA GLU A 11 1.07 2.72 -19.88
C GLU A 11 0.40 3.75 -18.96
N THR A 12 -0.90 3.58 -18.67
CA THR A 12 -1.64 4.47 -17.76
C THR A 12 -1.00 4.51 -16.36
N SER A 13 -0.54 3.36 -15.86
CA SER A 13 0.09 3.27 -14.54
C SER A 13 1.49 3.92 -14.53
N CYS A 14 2.27 3.77 -15.59
CA CYS A 14 3.56 4.42 -15.80
C CYS A 14 3.39 5.93 -15.92
N ALA A 15 2.46 6.40 -16.75
CA ALA A 15 2.13 7.81 -16.90
C ALA A 15 1.69 8.45 -15.57
N THR A 16 0.90 7.73 -14.76
CA THR A 16 0.53 8.17 -13.40
C THR A 16 1.77 8.38 -12.53
N VAL A 17 2.71 7.43 -12.54
CA VAL A 17 3.95 7.52 -11.76
C VAL A 17 4.86 8.63 -12.26
N VAL A 18 5.02 8.79 -13.57
CA VAL A 18 5.85 9.84 -14.19
C VAL A 18 5.28 11.22 -13.86
N THR A 19 4.01 11.46 -14.16
CA THR A 19 3.32 12.73 -13.84
C THR A 19 3.42 13.05 -12.36
N ALA A 20 3.21 12.06 -11.49
CA ALA A 20 3.29 12.28 -10.05
C ALA A 20 4.73 12.55 -9.58
N PHE A 21 5.74 11.92 -10.19
CA PHE A 21 7.15 12.22 -9.91
C PHE A 21 7.49 13.67 -10.25
N GLU A 22 7.04 14.16 -11.41
CA GLU A 22 7.21 15.54 -11.86
C GLU A 22 6.50 16.56 -10.95
N GLN A 23 5.45 16.14 -10.24
CA GLN A 23 4.70 17.00 -9.32
C GLN A 23 5.32 17.07 -7.91
N LEU A 24 6.22 16.16 -7.54
CA LEU A 24 6.85 16.12 -6.21
C LEU A 24 7.58 17.43 -5.78
N PRO A 25 8.24 18.19 -6.68
CA PRO A 25 8.88 19.45 -6.31
C PRO A 25 7.89 20.48 -5.77
N HIS A 26 6.62 20.43 -6.19
CA HIS A 26 5.61 21.43 -5.83
C HIS A 26 4.99 21.13 -4.44
N PRO A 27 5.24 21.96 -3.40
CA PRO A 27 4.79 21.65 -2.04
C PRO A 27 3.27 21.47 -1.92
N ALA A 28 2.49 22.27 -2.64
CA ALA A 28 1.03 22.19 -2.64
C ALA A 28 0.47 20.89 -3.25
N ARG A 29 1.21 20.26 -4.17
CA ARG A 29 0.80 19.02 -4.87
C ARG A 29 1.50 17.78 -4.33
N ARG A 30 2.59 17.94 -3.58
CA ARG A 30 3.48 16.86 -3.11
C ARG A 30 2.73 15.70 -2.47
N GLN A 31 1.74 15.98 -1.62
CA GLN A 31 1.00 14.91 -0.92
C GLN A 31 0.10 14.11 -1.84
N HIS A 32 -0.54 14.77 -2.80
CA HIS A 32 -1.29 14.07 -3.85
C HIS A 32 -0.35 13.27 -4.75
N ALA A 33 0.77 13.86 -5.16
CA ALA A 33 1.81 13.21 -5.95
C ALA A 33 2.37 11.96 -5.27
N ILE A 34 2.72 12.02 -3.98
CA ILE A 34 3.14 10.86 -3.19
C ILE A 34 2.07 9.76 -3.18
N HIS A 35 0.80 10.12 -3.05
CA HIS A 35 -0.29 9.16 -3.11
C HIS A 35 -0.37 8.49 -4.49
N GLN A 36 -0.36 9.26 -5.57
CA GLN A 36 -0.43 8.75 -6.95
C GLN A 36 0.78 7.88 -7.28
N LEU A 37 1.99 8.28 -6.90
CA LEU A 37 3.20 7.47 -7.02
C LEU A 37 3.02 6.09 -6.37
N ARG A 38 2.49 6.06 -5.14
CA ARG A 38 2.27 4.80 -4.41
C ARG A 38 1.20 3.94 -5.06
N VAL A 39 0.10 4.53 -5.55
CA VAL A 39 -0.97 3.79 -6.22
C VAL A 39 -0.48 3.24 -7.56
N GLY A 40 0.12 4.08 -8.41
CA GLY A 40 0.68 3.66 -9.70
C GLY A 40 1.77 2.59 -9.54
N SER A 41 2.67 2.75 -8.57
CA SER A 41 3.69 1.73 -8.27
C SER A 41 3.08 0.37 -7.88
N LYS A 42 1.98 0.37 -7.11
CA LYS A 42 1.29 -0.88 -6.76
C LYS A 42 0.63 -1.52 -7.97
N LYS A 43 0.01 -0.73 -8.86
CA LYS A 43 -0.58 -1.22 -10.11
C LYS A 43 0.48 -1.84 -11.02
N ILE A 44 1.60 -1.15 -11.26
CA ILE A 44 2.72 -1.69 -12.06
C ILE A 44 3.23 -3.00 -11.44
N ARG A 45 3.48 -3.02 -10.12
CA ARG A 45 3.95 -4.23 -9.43
C ARG A 45 2.95 -5.39 -9.51
N ALA A 46 1.65 -5.12 -9.46
CA ALA A 46 0.62 -6.13 -9.59
C ALA A 46 0.60 -6.72 -11.00
N LEU A 47 0.66 -5.86 -12.03
CA LEU A 47 0.75 -6.31 -13.42
C LEU A 47 2.01 -7.14 -13.68
N LEU A 48 3.18 -6.65 -13.26
CA LEU A 48 4.43 -7.39 -13.43
C LEU A 48 4.49 -8.68 -12.61
N ALA A 49 3.67 -8.82 -11.57
CA ALA A 49 3.54 -10.08 -10.84
C ALA A 49 2.69 -11.08 -11.62
N VAL A 50 1.53 -10.68 -12.16
CA VAL A 50 0.71 -11.60 -12.99
C VAL A 50 1.37 -11.93 -14.32
N ALA A 51 2.09 -10.99 -14.93
CA ALA A 51 2.77 -11.21 -16.20
C ALA A 51 3.84 -12.30 -16.13
N LYS A 52 4.47 -12.51 -14.96
CA LYS A 52 5.44 -13.58 -14.76
C LYS A 52 4.86 -14.99 -14.90
N GLU A 53 3.55 -15.11 -14.76
CA GLU A 53 2.84 -16.38 -14.83
C GLU A 53 2.42 -16.69 -16.29
N ILE A 54 2.55 -15.72 -17.20
CA ILE A 54 2.21 -15.88 -18.61
C ILE A 54 3.27 -16.76 -19.31
N PRO A 55 2.87 -17.85 -19.98
CA PRO A 55 3.78 -18.66 -20.77
C PRO A 55 4.48 -17.82 -21.86
N GLY A 56 5.81 -17.91 -21.94
CA GLY A 56 6.62 -17.16 -22.92
C GLY A 56 7.02 -15.74 -22.49
N TYR A 57 6.53 -15.24 -21.36
CA TYR A 57 6.94 -13.92 -20.83
C TYR A 57 8.38 -13.94 -20.32
N HIS A 58 9.17 -12.94 -20.73
CA HIS A 58 10.63 -12.93 -20.49
C HIS A 58 11.22 -11.57 -20.10
N LEU A 59 10.39 -10.57 -19.76
CA LEU A 59 10.89 -9.24 -19.36
C LEU A 59 11.66 -9.28 -18.04
N LYS A 60 12.87 -8.74 -18.05
CA LYS A 60 13.69 -8.56 -16.84
C LYS A 60 13.22 -7.33 -16.04
N THR A 61 12.41 -7.57 -15.00
CA THR A 61 11.74 -6.48 -14.24
C THR A 61 12.53 -5.89 -13.06
N ARG A 62 13.68 -6.48 -12.68
CA ARG A 62 14.41 -6.14 -11.43
C ARG A 62 14.77 -4.66 -11.32
N SER A 63 15.28 -4.05 -12.40
CA SER A 63 15.69 -2.65 -12.41
C SER A 63 14.49 -1.72 -12.19
N TYR A 64 13.40 -1.91 -12.92
CA TYR A 64 12.15 -1.15 -12.77
C TYR A 64 11.57 -1.28 -11.36
N LEU A 65 11.51 -2.49 -10.82
CA LEU A 65 11.01 -2.75 -9.47
C LEU A 65 11.86 -2.09 -8.39
N SER A 66 13.17 -1.98 -8.59
CA SER A 66 14.06 -1.27 -7.65
C SER A 66 13.78 0.23 -7.62
N THR A 67 13.55 0.86 -8.78
CA THR A 67 13.13 2.27 -8.89
C THR A 67 11.80 2.50 -8.19
N LEU A 68 10.79 1.66 -8.46
CA LEU A 68 9.47 1.78 -7.83
C LEU A 68 9.54 1.59 -6.32
N ARG A 69 10.37 0.65 -5.85
CA ARG A 69 10.57 0.41 -4.42
C ARG A 69 11.18 1.62 -3.73
N LEU A 70 12.23 2.21 -4.30
CA LEU A 70 12.87 3.39 -3.75
C LEU A 70 11.88 4.56 -3.62
N LEU A 71 11.11 4.84 -4.67
CA LEU A 71 10.05 5.85 -4.65
C LEU A 71 8.98 5.57 -3.60
N GLN A 72 8.56 4.29 -3.50
CA GLN A 72 7.53 3.87 -2.56
C GLN A 72 7.99 3.98 -1.10
N ASP A 73 9.25 3.65 -0.81
CA ASP A 73 9.81 3.64 0.54
C ASP A 73 9.92 5.08 1.07
N ILE A 74 10.46 6.00 0.27
CA ILE A 74 10.64 7.39 0.71
C ILE A 74 9.31 8.14 0.76
N GLY A 75 8.47 8.01 -0.28
CA GLY A 75 7.12 8.58 -0.26
C GLY A 75 6.24 7.95 0.82
N GLY A 76 6.52 6.71 1.22
CA GLY A 76 5.84 6.03 2.31
C GLY A 76 6.00 6.74 3.64
N ILE A 77 7.24 7.10 4.01
CA ILE A 77 7.52 7.74 5.30
C ILE A 77 6.77 9.08 5.43
N SER A 78 6.80 9.92 4.39
CA SER A 78 6.09 11.22 4.38
C SER A 78 4.57 11.02 4.52
N ARG A 79 3.99 10.07 3.76
CA ARG A 79 2.55 9.77 3.85
C ARG A 79 2.13 9.22 5.21
N ASP A 80 2.90 8.27 5.73
CA ASP A 80 2.58 7.57 6.99
C ASP A 80 2.70 8.55 8.18
N THR A 81 3.71 9.43 8.16
CA THR A 81 3.87 10.50 9.16
C THR A 81 2.69 11.47 9.16
N ARG A 82 2.24 11.91 7.98
CA ARG A 82 1.05 12.77 7.85
C ARG A 82 -0.22 12.08 8.36
N LEU A 83 -0.39 10.79 8.07
CA LEU A 83 -1.54 10.02 8.59
C LEU A 83 -1.51 9.95 10.12
N GLN A 84 -0.34 9.70 10.70
CA GLN A 84 -0.15 9.69 12.16
C GLN A 84 -0.47 11.06 12.78
N GLU A 85 -0.04 12.16 12.16
CA GLU A 85 -0.33 13.53 12.63
C GLU A 85 -1.83 13.85 12.56
N GLN A 86 -2.50 13.50 11.46
CA GLN A 86 -3.94 13.66 11.30
C GLN A 86 -4.72 12.88 12.35
N PHE A 87 -4.33 11.63 12.59
CA PHE A 87 -4.98 10.78 13.58
C PHE A 87 -4.70 11.24 15.01
N LEU A 88 -3.48 11.66 15.31
CA LEU A 88 -3.16 12.24 16.61
C LEU A 88 -4.03 13.46 16.89
N THR A 89 -4.11 14.39 15.94
CA THR A 89 -4.95 15.60 16.05
C THR A 89 -6.43 15.25 16.29
N HIS A 90 -6.93 14.18 15.67
CA HIS A 90 -8.29 13.72 15.91
C HIS A 90 -8.49 13.27 17.37
N HIS A 91 -7.57 12.47 17.91
CA HIS A 91 -7.63 11.97 19.28
C HIS A 91 -7.43 13.06 20.33
N GLU A 92 -6.63 14.10 20.02
CA GLU A 92 -6.45 15.27 20.90
C GLU A 92 -7.78 15.98 21.18
N LYS A 93 -8.69 16.04 20.20
CA LYS A 93 -10.03 16.61 20.40
C LYS A 93 -10.86 15.81 21.40
N THR A 94 -10.70 14.49 21.41
CA THR A 94 -11.41 13.61 22.36
C THR A 94 -10.83 13.69 23.76
N ILE A 95 -9.51 13.80 23.88
CA ILE A 95 -8.82 13.81 25.17
C ILE A 95 -8.80 15.22 25.79
N GLY A 96 -8.92 16.28 24.98
CA GLY A 96 -8.82 17.66 25.45
C GLY A 96 -7.39 18.08 25.78
N TRP A 97 -6.38 17.40 25.23
CA TRP A 97 -4.97 17.65 25.50
C TRP A 97 -4.13 17.60 24.22
N ARG A 98 -3.12 18.47 24.13
CA ARG A 98 -2.19 18.53 23.00
C ARG A 98 -0.88 17.78 23.32
N PHE A 99 -0.54 16.79 22.50
CA PHE A 99 0.70 16.02 22.61
C PHE A 99 1.83 16.70 21.82
N SER A 100 2.25 17.88 22.26
CA SER A 100 3.23 18.73 21.56
C SER A 100 4.55 18.03 21.22
N VAL A 101 5.06 17.16 22.11
CA VAL A 101 6.29 16.40 21.85
C VAL A 101 6.10 15.40 20.71
N ALA A 102 4.95 14.71 20.66
CA ALA A 102 4.63 13.78 19.58
C ALA A 102 4.50 14.52 18.23
N HIS A 103 3.83 15.68 18.22
CA HIS A 103 3.77 16.56 17.04
C HIS A 103 5.15 17.03 16.57
N LEU A 104 6.02 17.43 17.50
CA LEU A 104 7.39 17.84 17.15
C LEU A 104 8.16 16.69 16.49
N LEU A 105 8.07 15.48 17.04
CA LEU A 105 8.72 14.29 16.47
C LEU A 105 8.17 13.93 15.09
N LEU A 106 6.85 14.00 14.88
CA LEU A 106 6.22 13.78 13.58
C LEU A 106 6.67 14.86 12.57
N LYS A 107 6.71 16.13 12.97
CA LYS A 107 7.20 17.22 12.13
C LYS A 107 8.66 17.00 11.70
N THR A 108 9.53 16.61 12.64
CA THR A 108 10.93 16.28 12.35
C THR A 108 11.02 15.10 11.38
N ARG A 109 10.27 14.02 11.62
CA ARG A 109 10.23 12.85 10.72
C ARG A 109 9.77 13.22 9.32
N SER A 110 8.75 14.09 9.21
CA SER A 110 8.25 14.57 7.92
C SER A 110 9.30 15.40 7.18
N ALA A 111 10.00 16.31 7.88
CA ALA A 111 11.07 17.12 7.29
C ALA A 111 12.24 16.25 6.81
N THR A 112 12.66 15.26 7.60
CA THR A 112 13.69 14.29 7.20
C THR A 112 13.26 13.49 5.97
N ALA A 113 12.01 13.02 5.92
CA ALA A 113 11.48 12.29 4.78
C ALA A 113 11.44 13.16 3.51
N ASP A 114 11.02 14.42 3.62
CA ASP A 114 10.97 15.36 2.52
C ASP A 114 12.39 15.68 2.00
N ASN A 115 13.37 15.84 2.88
CA ASN A 115 14.78 16.02 2.48
C ASN A 115 15.33 14.79 1.75
N ALA A 116 15.04 13.59 2.25
CA ALA A 116 15.43 12.34 1.59
C ALA A 116 14.74 12.16 0.23
N LEU A 117 13.49 12.62 0.11
CA LEU A 117 12.75 12.61 -1.15
C LEU A 117 13.40 13.53 -2.18
N THR A 118 13.69 14.78 -1.82
CA THR A 118 14.39 15.73 -2.70
C THR A 118 15.73 15.17 -3.17
N ALA A 119 16.57 14.70 -2.23
CA ALA A 119 17.88 14.14 -2.56
C ALA A 119 17.78 12.90 -3.48
N THR A 120 16.71 12.11 -3.33
CA THR A 120 16.48 10.96 -4.20
C THR A 120 16.01 11.38 -5.59
N MET A 121 15.12 12.37 -5.68
CA MET A 121 14.64 12.87 -6.96
C MET A 121 15.76 13.43 -7.83
N GLU A 122 16.75 14.11 -7.22
CA GLU A 122 17.94 14.61 -7.92
C GLU A 122 18.79 13.49 -8.54
N ARG A 123 18.77 12.30 -7.93
CA ARG A 123 19.61 11.16 -8.35
C ARG A 123 18.86 10.12 -9.18
N LEU A 124 17.53 10.12 -9.11
CA LEU A 124 16.70 9.11 -9.73
C LEU A 124 16.24 9.55 -11.11
N SER A 125 16.56 8.74 -12.13
CA SER A 125 16.01 8.93 -13.47
C SER A 125 14.69 8.18 -13.64
N ILE A 126 13.58 8.93 -13.69
CA ILE A 126 12.24 8.36 -13.95
C ILE A 126 12.09 7.86 -15.41
N LYS A 127 12.96 8.31 -16.33
CA LYS A 127 12.99 7.92 -17.75
C LYS A 127 13.07 6.40 -17.98
N LYS A 128 13.53 5.64 -16.98
CA LYS A 128 13.50 4.18 -17.06
C LYS A 128 12.07 3.64 -17.07
N LEU A 129 11.16 4.22 -16.29
CA LEU A 129 9.76 3.78 -16.27
C LEU A 129 9.01 4.13 -17.55
N SER A 130 9.37 5.21 -18.24
CA SER A 130 8.77 5.53 -19.54
C SER A 130 9.16 4.56 -20.65
N ARG A 131 10.20 3.73 -20.45
CA ARG A 131 10.58 2.65 -21.39
C ARG A 131 10.03 1.28 -20.98
N LEU A 132 9.33 1.20 -19.86
CA LEU A 132 8.81 -0.06 -19.36
C LEU A 132 7.66 -0.57 -20.23
N GLU A 133 6.82 0.32 -20.74
CA GLU A 133 5.69 -0.03 -21.62
C GLU A 133 6.15 -0.65 -22.94
N ASP A 134 7.13 -0.03 -23.62
CA ASP A 134 7.72 -0.56 -24.86
C ASP A 134 8.34 -1.94 -24.63
N ALA A 135 9.18 -2.07 -23.60
CA ALA A 135 9.83 -3.35 -23.28
C ALA A 135 8.82 -4.43 -22.87
N PHE A 136 7.71 -4.04 -22.23
CA PHE A 136 6.63 -4.96 -21.90
C PHE A 136 5.85 -5.39 -23.14
N LYS A 137 5.57 -4.46 -24.06
CA LYS A 137 4.91 -4.73 -25.34
C LYS A 137 5.68 -5.77 -26.16
N GLU A 138 6.99 -5.59 -26.27
CA GLU A 138 7.88 -6.56 -26.91
C GLU A 138 7.84 -7.92 -26.20
N ALA A 139 7.90 -7.93 -24.86
CA ALA A 139 7.91 -9.15 -24.07
C ALA A 139 6.60 -9.97 -24.14
N ILE A 140 5.50 -9.38 -24.61
CA ILE A 140 4.21 -10.05 -24.82
C ILE A 140 3.83 -10.17 -26.30
N ALA A 141 4.73 -9.83 -27.24
CA ALA A 141 4.40 -9.80 -28.67
C ALA A 141 3.97 -11.19 -29.18
N ASP A 142 4.68 -12.24 -28.77
CA ASP A 142 4.52 -13.61 -29.28
C ASP A 142 3.79 -14.56 -28.32
N ILE A 143 3.17 -14.04 -27.25
CA ILE A 143 2.40 -14.90 -26.34
C ILE A 143 1.10 -15.37 -27.00
N ASP A 144 0.69 -16.59 -26.67
CA ASP A 144 -0.66 -17.10 -26.89
C ASP A 144 -1.62 -16.40 -25.92
N GLU A 145 -2.60 -15.63 -26.45
CA GLU A 145 -3.52 -14.86 -25.61
C GLU A 145 -4.44 -15.73 -24.75
N THR A 146 -4.88 -16.89 -25.27
CA THR A 146 -5.80 -17.78 -24.54
C THR A 146 -5.07 -18.42 -23.36
N ALA A 147 -3.90 -19.01 -23.62
CA ALA A 147 -3.09 -19.61 -22.57
C ALA A 147 -2.65 -18.58 -21.51
N ALA A 148 -2.39 -17.33 -21.94
CA ALA A 148 -2.05 -16.24 -21.04
C ALA A 148 -3.23 -15.79 -20.16
N ILE A 149 -4.44 -15.68 -20.71
CA ILE A 149 -5.66 -15.37 -19.92
C ILE A 149 -5.88 -16.45 -18.85
N ASP A 150 -5.84 -17.72 -19.25
CA ASP A 150 -6.05 -18.85 -18.35
C ASP A 150 -5.01 -18.87 -17.21
N ALA A 151 -3.74 -18.63 -17.54
CA ALA A 151 -2.68 -18.55 -16.54
C ALA A 151 -2.88 -17.41 -15.54
N ILE A 152 -3.28 -16.21 -16.01
CA ILE A 152 -3.56 -15.07 -15.13
C ILE A 152 -4.74 -15.37 -14.20
N ILE A 153 -5.85 -15.88 -14.75
CA ILE A 153 -7.06 -16.21 -13.97
C ILE A 153 -6.73 -17.30 -12.93
N ALA A 154 -6.06 -18.38 -13.34
CA ALA A 154 -5.68 -19.47 -12.45
C ALA A 154 -4.75 -19.00 -11.32
N HIS A 155 -3.77 -18.15 -11.63
CA HIS A 155 -2.88 -17.57 -10.62
C HIS A 155 -3.65 -16.74 -9.59
N VAL A 156 -4.51 -15.83 -10.05
CA VAL A 156 -5.28 -14.95 -9.15
C VAL A 156 -6.27 -15.75 -8.31
N ALA A 157 -6.93 -16.75 -8.90
CA ALA A 157 -7.82 -17.65 -8.18
C ALA A 157 -7.08 -18.45 -7.10
N THR A 158 -5.91 -19.02 -7.43
CA THR A 158 -5.04 -19.72 -6.47
C THR A 158 -4.64 -18.79 -5.33
N MET A 159 -4.15 -17.59 -5.67
CA MET A 159 -3.80 -16.57 -4.69
C MET A 159 -4.97 -16.19 -3.78
N TYR A 160 -6.18 -16.10 -4.31
CA TYR A 160 -7.38 -15.79 -3.53
C TYR A 160 -7.70 -16.94 -2.57
N ASN A 161 -7.81 -18.17 -3.08
CA ASN A 161 -8.18 -19.37 -2.34
C ASN A 161 -7.17 -19.77 -1.26
N GLU A 162 -5.88 -19.50 -1.48
CA GLU A 162 -4.83 -19.76 -0.49
C GLU A 162 -4.69 -18.64 0.56
N THR A 163 -5.47 -17.56 0.46
CA THR A 163 -5.48 -16.53 1.50
C THR A 163 -6.05 -17.16 2.77
N LYS A 164 -5.33 -17.05 3.89
CA LYS A 164 -5.78 -17.56 5.19
C LYS A 164 -5.96 -16.42 6.19
N LEU A 165 -7.01 -16.49 6.99
CA LEU A 165 -7.22 -15.59 8.11
C LEU A 165 -6.23 -15.98 9.22
N PRO A 166 -5.41 -15.04 9.73
CA PRO A 166 -4.59 -15.31 10.89
C PRO A 166 -5.45 -15.68 12.11
N GLU A 167 -4.90 -16.50 13.00
CA GLU A 167 -5.52 -16.77 14.30
C GLU A 167 -5.72 -15.46 15.09
N SER A 168 -6.70 -15.45 16.01
CA SER A 168 -7.07 -14.23 16.74
C SER A 168 -5.94 -13.67 17.61
N ASN A 169 -5.00 -14.51 18.04
CA ASN A 169 -3.80 -14.17 18.81
C ASN A 169 -2.54 -14.07 17.94
N ALA A 170 -2.66 -14.15 16.60
CA ALA A 170 -1.52 -14.07 15.70
C ALA A 170 -0.78 -12.72 15.85
N PRO A 171 0.55 -12.70 15.64
CA PRO A 171 1.32 -11.47 15.73
C PRO A 171 0.88 -10.45 14.68
N ALA A 172 1.09 -9.16 14.97
CA ALA A 172 0.71 -8.07 14.07
C ALA A 172 1.35 -8.19 12.67
N SER A 173 2.52 -8.84 12.56
CA SER A 173 3.15 -9.14 11.28
C SER A 173 2.28 -10.00 10.36
N SER A 174 1.61 -11.03 10.90
CA SER A 174 0.72 -11.92 10.12
C SER A 174 -0.47 -11.14 9.56
N TRP A 175 -1.08 -10.28 10.37
CA TRP A 175 -2.17 -9.40 9.93
C TRP A 175 -1.71 -8.36 8.91
N HIS A 176 -0.49 -7.82 9.06
CA HIS A 176 0.11 -6.93 8.08
C HIS A 176 0.37 -7.64 6.75
N ASP A 177 0.81 -8.90 6.77
CA ASP A 177 1.03 -9.66 5.55
C ASP A 177 -0.28 -10.03 4.85
N LEU A 178 -1.33 -10.38 5.61
CA LEU A 178 -2.68 -10.50 5.06
C LEU A 178 -3.12 -9.20 4.39
N ARG A 179 -2.94 -8.03 5.03
CA ARG A 179 -3.25 -6.72 4.43
C ARG A 179 -2.53 -6.50 3.10
N LYS A 180 -1.23 -6.84 3.01
CA LYS A 180 -0.47 -6.74 1.76
C LYS A 180 -1.04 -7.68 0.69
N ARG A 181 -1.43 -8.90 1.07
CA ARG A 181 -2.04 -9.90 0.18
C ARG A 181 -3.39 -9.41 -0.36
N MET A 182 -4.29 -8.93 0.50
CA MET A 182 -5.59 -8.38 0.08
C MET A 182 -5.44 -7.17 -0.86
N LYS A 183 -4.47 -6.28 -0.60
CA LYS A 183 -4.17 -5.18 -1.54
C LYS A 183 -3.64 -5.68 -2.87
N ARG A 184 -2.78 -6.71 -2.86
CA ARG A 184 -2.25 -7.30 -4.11
C ARG A 184 -3.39 -7.93 -4.91
N LEU A 185 -4.23 -8.74 -4.27
CA LEU A 185 -5.44 -9.33 -4.86
C LEU A 185 -6.34 -8.27 -5.46
N TYR A 186 -6.62 -7.17 -4.75
CA TYR A 186 -7.41 -6.07 -5.28
C TYR A 186 -6.87 -5.51 -6.62
N TYR A 187 -5.56 -5.27 -6.72
CA TYR A 187 -4.98 -4.76 -7.97
C TYR A 187 -4.95 -5.81 -9.09
N GLN A 188 -4.69 -7.09 -8.76
CA GLN A 188 -4.65 -8.17 -9.74
C GLN A 188 -6.06 -8.54 -10.24
N LEU A 189 -7.05 -8.63 -9.36
CA LEU A 189 -8.45 -8.81 -9.72
C LEU A 189 -8.94 -7.63 -10.57
N GLY A 190 -8.47 -6.41 -10.31
CA GLY A 190 -8.77 -5.25 -11.14
C GLY A 190 -8.25 -5.39 -12.58
N ILE A 191 -7.19 -6.18 -12.81
CA ILE A 191 -6.73 -6.56 -14.15
C ILE A 191 -7.65 -7.65 -14.70
N VAL A 192 -7.92 -8.71 -13.92
CA VAL A 192 -8.79 -9.84 -14.34
C VAL A 192 -10.17 -9.36 -14.78
N THR A 193 -10.78 -8.40 -14.08
CA THR A 193 -12.10 -7.86 -14.44
C THR A 193 -12.12 -7.05 -15.73
N GLN A 194 -10.95 -6.74 -16.31
CA GLN A 194 -10.84 -6.11 -17.63
C GLN A 194 -10.63 -7.13 -18.75
N LEU A 195 -10.32 -8.39 -18.41
CA LEU A 195 -10.05 -9.44 -19.39
C LEU A 195 -11.34 -9.97 -20.03
N PRO A 196 -11.24 -10.55 -21.24
CA PRO A 196 -12.29 -11.41 -21.78
C PRO A 196 -12.64 -12.53 -20.79
N HIS A 197 -13.90 -12.97 -20.79
CA HIS A 197 -14.39 -14.09 -19.97
C HIS A 197 -14.32 -13.90 -18.44
N HIS A 198 -14.13 -12.66 -17.95
CA HIS A 198 -14.33 -12.42 -16.53
C HIS A 198 -15.78 -12.72 -16.11
N THR A 199 -15.95 -13.25 -14.91
CA THR A 199 -17.25 -13.63 -14.36
C THR A 199 -17.72 -12.64 -13.31
N GLN A 200 -19.00 -12.73 -12.92
CA GLN A 200 -19.53 -12.00 -11.77
C GLN A 200 -18.74 -12.31 -10.49
N GLN A 201 -18.29 -13.57 -10.32
CA GLN A 201 -17.47 -13.98 -9.19
C GLN A 201 -16.17 -13.16 -9.09
N HIS A 202 -15.50 -12.86 -10.21
CA HIS A 202 -14.30 -12.00 -10.19
C HIS A 202 -14.60 -10.57 -9.70
N GLN A 203 -15.77 -10.03 -10.06
CA GLN A 203 -16.19 -8.71 -9.59
C GLN A 203 -16.51 -8.72 -8.09
N GLU A 204 -17.17 -9.75 -7.59
CA GLU A 204 -17.42 -9.95 -6.15
C GLU A 204 -16.10 -10.07 -5.38
N GLN A 205 -15.17 -10.92 -5.84
CA GLN A 205 -13.83 -11.07 -5.27
C GLN A 205 -13.06 -9.74 -5.25
N LEU A 206 -13.21 -8.90 -6.29
CA LEU A 206 -12.61 -7.58 -6.35
C LEU A 206 -13.15 -6.67 -5.24
N GLN A 207 -14.48 -6.63 -5.05
CA GLN A 207 -15.11 -5.82 -3.99
C GLN A 207 -14.74 -6.34 -2.59
N HIS A 208 -14.73 -7.65 -2.40
CA HIS A 208 -14.27 -8.30 -1.18
C HIS A 208 -12.83 -7.89 -0.85
N SER A 209 -11.93 -8.02 -1.83
CA SER A 209 -10.52 -7.67 -1.67
C SER A 209 -10.30 -6.19 -1.37
N LYS A 210 -11.10 -5.32 -2.00
CA LYS A 210 -11.11 -3.88 -1.72
C LYS A 210 -11.50 -3.60 -0.27
N LYS A 211 -12.67 -4.08 0.16
CA LYS A 211 -13.21 -3.81 1.49
C LYS A 211 -12.31 -4.39 2.59
N ALA A 212 -11.83 -5.62 2.43
CA ALA A 212 -10.84 -6.21 3.31
C ALA A 212 -9.55 -5.37 3.40
N GLY A 213 -9.02 -4.93 2.26
CA GLY A 213 -7.83 -4.09 2.21
C GLY A 213 -8.01 -2.71 2.86
N GLU A 214 -9.23 -2.16 2.84
CA GLU A 214 -9.62 -0.91 3.52
C GLU A 214 -9.68 -1.10 5.04
N LEU A 215 -10.41 -2.11 5.53
CA LEU A 215 -10.54 -2.39 6.97
C LEU A 215 -9.18 -2.71 7.61
N LEU A 216 -8.41 -3.61 7.00
CA LEU A 216 -7.04 -3.90 7.42
C LEU A 216 -6.13 -2.66 7.27
N GLY A 217 -6.45 -1.76 6.34
CA GLY A 217 -5.87 -0.43 6.22
C GLY A 217 -6.04 0.41 7.48
N GLN A 218 -7.28 0.57 7.90
CA GLN A 218 -7.66 1.36 9.07
C GLN A 218 -7.09 0.78 10.37
N TRP A 219 -7.11 -0.56 10.51
CA TRP A 219 -6.46 -1.25 11.62
C TRP A 219 -4.96 -0.95 11.67
N HIS A 220 -4.26 -1.12 10.54
CA HIS A 220 -2.82 -0.89 10.46
C HIS A 220 -2.47 0.56 10.82
N ASP A 221 -3.23 1.53 10.31
CA ASP A 221 -2.94 2.95 10.56
C ASP A 221 -3.15 3.32 12.05
N ALA A 222 -4.14 2.72 12.73
CA ALA A 222 -4.32 2.84 14.18
C ALA A 222 -3.18 2.17 14.97
N SER A 223 -2.78 0.97 14.55
CA SER A 223 -1.67 0.21 15.15
C SER A 223 -0.35 0.99 15.04
N GLU A 224 -0.06 1.60 13.89
CA GLU A 224 1.15 2.39 13.67
C GLU A 224 1.19 3.63 14.57
N LEU A 225 0.05 4.31 14.77
CA LEU A 225 -0.02 5.43 15.71
C LEU A 225 0.20 4.95 17.16
N LEU A 226 -0.42 3.83 17.56
CA LEU A 226 -0.22 3.26 18.89
C LEU A 226 1.26 2.93 19.17
N VAL A 227 1.93 2.28 18.21
CA VAL A 227 3.36 1.95 18.32
C VAL A 227 4.19 3.23 18.44
N PHE A 228 3.91 4.24 17.61
CA PHE A 228 4.60 5.52 17.66
C PHE A 228 4.45 6.20 19.04
N ILE A 229 3.24 6.28 19.60
CA ILE A 229 2.99 6.91 20.90
C ILE A 229 3.65 6.12 22.04
N LYS A 230 3.58 4.78 22.02
CA LYS A 230 4.25 3.93 23.03
C LYS A 230 5.77 4.10 23.00
N ASN A 231 6.37 4.14 21.81
CA ASN A 231 7.80 4.35 21.66
C ASN A 231 8.20 5.74 22.14
N THR A 232 7.44 6.78 21.77
CA THR A 232 7.65 8.16 22.23
C THR A 232 7.59 8.25 23.75
N ALA A 233 6.55 7.70 24.38
CA ALA A 233 6.42 7.66 25.83
C ALA A 233 7.59 6.92 26.51
N THR A 234 8.07 5.83 25.90
CA THR A 234 9.22 5.07 26.39
C THR A 234 10.51 5.89 26.32
N HIS A 235 10.74 6.62 25.24
CA HIS A 235 11.89 7.52 25.11
C HIS A 235 11.85 8.65 26.14
N ILE A 236 10.71 9.33 26.30
CA ILE A 236 10.55 10.41 27.29
C ILE A 236 10.84 9.91 28.72
N ARG A 237 10.35 8.71 29.07
CA ARG A 237 10.66 8.08 30.37
C ARG A 237 12.15 7.77 30.55
N LYS A 238 12.85 7.34 29.49
CA LYS A 238 14.30 7.10 29.54
C LYS A 238 15.08 8.38 29.84
N GLU A 239 14.58 9.52 29.37
CA GLU A 239 15.10 10.85 29.70
C GLU A 239 14.68 11.35 31.10
N LYS A 240 14.05 10.49 31.92
CA LYS A 240 13.55 10.80 33.27
C LYS A 240 12.53 11.95 33.31
N ILE A 241 11.89 12.24 32.19
CA ILE A 241 10.82 13.25 32.10
C ILE A 241 9.51 12.58 32.51
N MET A 242 8.79 13.20 33.46
CA MET A 242 7.48 12.72 33.88
C MET A 242 6.47 12.86 32.73
N LEU A 243 5.68 11.81 32.50
CA LEU A 243 4.62 11.85 31.49
C LEU A 243 3.34 12.44 32.08
N PRO A 244 2.63 13.31 31.34
CA PRO A 244 1.28 13.73 31.70
C PRO A 244 0.31 12.55 31.81
N GLU A 245 -0.74 12.68 32.62
CA GLU A 245 -1.76 11.64 32.84
C GLU A 245 -2.54 11.29 31.57
N GLU A 246 -2.61 12.21 30.62
CA GLU A 246 -3.26 12.06 29.33
C GLU A 246 -2.51 11.10 28.40
N VAL A 247 -1.21 10.86 28.62
CA VAL A 247 -0.44 9.92 27.81
C VAL A 247 -0.90 8.47 28.03
N PRO A 248 -1.00 7.95 29.27
CA PRO A 248 -1.67 6.68 29.54
C PRO A 248 -3.10 6.61 28.99
N GLN A 249 -3.89 7.69 29.05
CA GLN A 249 -5.25 7.73 28.51
C GLN A 249 -5.27 7.55 26.98
N LEU A 250 -4.41 8.27 26.25
CA LEU A 250 -4.23 8.12 24.81
C LEU A 250 -3.83 6.70 24.43
N ILE A 251 -2.86 6.11 25.16
CA ILE A 251 -2.42 4.74 24.90
C ILE A 251 -3.58 3.75 25.06
N LYS A 252 -4.38 3.88 26.12
CA LYS A 252 -5.55 3.01 26.35
C LYS A 252 -6.60 3.17 25.24
N LEU A 253 -6.86 4.41 24.82
CA LEU A 253 -7.80 4.72 23.74
C LEU A 253 -7.36 4.07 22.42
N LEU A 254 -6.11 4.28 22.01
CA LEU A 254 -5.54 3.70 20.79
C LEU A 254 -5.47 2.17 20.84
N GLN A 255 -5.21 1.59 22.03
CA GLN A 255 -5.25 0.13 22.22
C GLN A 255 -6.65 -0.43 21.99
N ARG A 256 -7.67 0.24 22.51
CA ARG A 256 -9.07 -0.16 22.30
C ARG A 256 -9.43 -0.07 20.82
N GLU A 257 -9.18 1.07 20.18
CA GLU A 257 -9.47 1.29 18.77
C GLU A 257 -8.74 0.27 17.87
N THR A 258 -7.47 -0.02 18.13
CA THR A 258 -6.70 -1.02 17.38
C THR A 258 -7.34 -2.41 17.49
N LYS A 259 -7.83 -2.79 18.68
CA LYS A 259 -8.53 -4.08 18.87
C LYS A 259 -9.87 -4.10 18.15
N GLU A 260 -10.66 -3.04 18.24
CA GLU A 260 -11.97 -2.92 17.60
C GLU A 260 -11.85 -3.02 16.08
N LYS A 261 -10.93 -2.27 15.46
CA LYS A 261 -10.68 -2.31 14.01
C LYS A 261 -10.17 -3.67 13.54
N LEU A 262 -9.35 -4.35 14.35
CA LEU A 262 -8.91 -5.71 14.04
C LEU A 262 -10.08 -6.69 14.10
N ALA A 263 -10.93 -6.58 15.12
CA ALA A 263 -12.11 -7.43 15.28
C ALA A 263 -13.12 -7.22 14.13
N GLU A 264 -13.34 -5.97 13.71
CA GLU A 264 -14.15 -5.65 12.53
C GLU A 264 -13.57 -6.26 11.26
N SER A 265 -12.25 -6.12 11.05
CA SER A 265 -11.55 -6.72 9.90
C SER A 265 -11.71 -8.24 9.90
N ALA A 266 -11.48 -8.90 11.05
CA ALA A 266 -11.60 -10.34 11.19
C ALA A 266 -13.04 -10.83 11.00
N LYS A 267 -14.03 -10.10 11.52
CA LYS A 267 -15.45 -10.41 11.32
C LYS A 267 -15.80 -10.36 9.84
N HIS A 268 -15.50 -9.24 9.17
CA HIS A 268 -15.78 -9.09 7.75
C HIS A 268 -15.14 -10.21 6.91
N LEU A 269 -13.88 -10.53 7.18
CA LEU A 269 -13.17 -11.60 6.48
C LEU A 269 -13.83 -12.97 6.69
N ARG A 270 -14.28 -13.30 7.91
CA ARG A 270 -15.05 -14.53 8.17
C ARG A 270 -16.38 -14.56 7.43
N ASP A 271 -17.11 -13.45 7.43
CA ASP A 271 -18.43 -13.34 6.78
C ASP A 271 -18.34 -13.57 5.26
N LEU A 272 -17.18 -13.32 4.65
CA LEU A 272 -16.93 -13.57 3.23
C LEU A 272 -16.76 -15.05 2.87
N GLY A 273 -16.63 -15.95 3.85
CA GLY A 273 -16.45 -17.40 3.61
C GLY A 273 -15.17 -17.76 2.84
N ILE A 274 -14.20 -16.85 2.78
CA ILE A 274 -12.90 -17.07 2.12
C ILE A 274 -11.94 -17.84 3.05
N PHE A 275 -12.32 -18.07 4.32
CA PHE A 275 -11.48 -18.64 5.38
C PHE A 275 -12.22 -19.64 6.24
#